data_AF-A0A7C4P3M1-F1
#
_entry.id   AF-A0A7C4P3M1-F1
#
_cell.length_a   1.000
_cell.length_b   1.000
_cell.length_c   1.000
_cell.angle_alpha   90.00
_cell.angle_beta   90.00
_cell.angle_gamma   90.00
#
_symmetry.space_group_name_H-M   'P 1'
#
loop_
_entity.id
_entity.type
_entity.pdbx_description
1 polymer ?
#
loop_
_entity_poly.entity_id
_entity_poly.type
_entity_poly.pdbx_seq_one_letter_code
_entity_poly.pdbx_strand_id
1 'polypeptide(L)'
;MSLEGLIADLGYAGFAGFVVGFAVKKLLNLFLMLMGLYLLSLFWLQSKGFIDINWTQLWVLVKSLFSGVDEFVRGIFKTVAFSSAFSAGFFLGFKAG
;
A
#
# COMPACT_ATOMS: atom_id res chain seq x y z
N MET A 1 -33.82 9.47 -2.54
CA MET A 1 -33.05 8.83 -1.46
C MET A 1 -33.28 9.61 -0.19
N SER A 2 -33.73 8.99 0.90
CA SER A 2 -33.84 9.64 2.21
C SER A 2 -32.45 9.97 2.74
N LEU A 3 -32.31 11.13 3.40
CA LEU A 3 -31.06 11.57 4.06
C LEU A 3 -30.50 10.51 5.03
N GLU A 4 -31.38 9.74 5.67
CA GLU A 4 -31.04 8.65 6.58
C GLU A 4 -30.29 7.50 5.89
N GLY A 5 -30.70 7.11 4.68
CA GLY A 5 -30.03 6.07 3.90
C GLY A 5 -28.65 6.51 3.44
N LEU A 6 -28.49 7.79 3.09
CA LEU A 6 -27.21 8.36 2.66
C LEU A 6 -26.21 8.41 3.83
N ILE A 7 -26.65 8.79 5.03
CA ILE A 7 -25.79 8.79 6.23
C ILE A 7 -25.39 7.37 6.63
N ALA A 8 -26.32 6.40 6.57
CA ALA A 8 -26.02 5.00 6.86
C ALA A 8 -25.00 4.41 5.86
N ASP A 9 -25.18 4.67 4.56
CA ASP A 9 -24.26 4.21 3.51
C ASP A 9 -22.87 4.87 3.63
N LEU A 10 -22.82 6.16 3.98
CA LEU A 10 -21.55 6.86 4.24
C LEU A 10 -20.84 6.32 5.48
N GLY A 11 -21.58 6.02 6.54
CA GLY A 11 -21.04 5.40 7.76
C GLY A 11 -20.47 4.01 7.48
N TYR A 12 -21.19 3.20 6.71
CA TYR A 12 -20.72 1.88 6.29
C TYR A 12 -19.48 1.97 5.39
N ALA A 13 -19.46 2.90 4.42
CA ALA A 13 -18.32 3.13 3.55
C ALA A 13 -17.08 3.63 4.34
N GLY A 14 -17.26 4.51 5.33
CA GLY A 14 -16.18 4.97 6.20
C GLY A 14 -15.62 3.87 7.09
N PHE A 15 -16.48 3.04 7.68
CA PHE A 15 -16.04 1.91 8.49
C PHE A 15 -15.33 0.85 7.66
N ALA A 16 -15.87 0.51 6.48
CA ALA A 16 -15.21 -0.38 5.53
C ALA A 16 -13.84 0.17 5.10
N GLY A 17 -13.76 1.47 4.81
CA GLY A 17 -12.51 2.17 4.53
C GLY A 17 -11.50 2.01 5.67
N PHE A 18 -11.93 2.22 6.92
CA PHE A 18 -11.08 2.08 8.11
C PHE A 18 -10.49 0.66 8.25
N VAL A 19 -11.33 -0.38 8.13
CA VAL A 19 -10.87 -1.77 8.23
C VAL A 19 -9.89 -2.11 7.11
N VAL A 20 -10.19 -1.68 5.88
CA VAL A 20 -9.31 -1.89 4.73
C VAL A 20 -7.97 -1.16 4.91
N GLY A 21 -8.00 0.11 5.33
CA GLY A 21 -6.80 0.91 5.59
C GLY A 21 -5.89 0.27 6.64
N PHE A 22 -6.47 -0.23 7.73
CA PHE A 22 -5.74 -0.95 8.78
C PHE A 22 -5.09 -2.23 8.25
N ALA A 23 -5.83 -3.04 7.48
CA ALA A 23 -5.32 -4.27 6.90
C ALA A 23 -4.17 -4.00 5.91
N VAL A 24 -4.31 -2.99 5.05
CA VAL A 24 -3.28 -2.58 4.08
C VAL A 24 -2.00 -2.17 4.79
N LYS A 25 -2.09 -1.37 5.86
CA LYS A 25 -0.92 -0.92 6.62
C LYS A 25 -0.17 -2.09 7.26
N LYS A 26 -0.89 -3.03 7.84
CA LYS A 26 -0.30 -4.24 8.45
C LYS A 26 0.38 -5.13 7.40
N LEU A 27 -0.23 -5.29 6.22
CA LEU A 27 0.35 -6.01 5.10
C LEU A 27 1.62 -5.31 4.58
N LEU A 28 1.60 -3.99 4.47
CA LEU A 28 2.74 -3.20 4.01
C LEU A 28 3.93 -3.33 4.97
N ASN A 29 3.69 -3.25 6.28
CA ASN A 29 4.73 -3.46 7.29
C ASN A 29 5.35 -4.87 7.19
N LEU A 30 4.54 -5.91 6.97
CA LEU A 30 5.03 -7.28 6.76
C LEU A 30 5.86 -7.40 5.48
N PHE A 31 5.36 -6.82 4.38
CA PHE A 31 6.07 -6.82 3.10
C PHE A 31 7.43 -6.11 3.21
N LEU A 32 7.47 -4.93 3.83
CA LEU A 32 8.71 -4.17 4.06
C LEU A 32 9.70 -4.96 4.93
N MET A 33 9.22 -5.65 5.97
CA MET A 33 10.06 -6.53 6.79
C MET A 33 10.69 -7.65 5.97
N LEU A 34 9.88 -8.38 5.17
CA LEU A 34 10.38 -9.46 4.32
C LEU A 34 11.35 -8.94 3.25
N MET A 35 11.05 -7.79 2.66
CA MET A 35 11.89 -7.18 1.63
C MET A 35 13.24 -6.71 2.21
N GLY A 36 13.23 -6.12 3.42
CA GLY A 36 14.45 -5.77 4.13
C GLY A 36 15.30 -6.98 4.48
N LEU A 37 14.68 -8.06 4.95
CA LEU A 37 15.37 -9.32 5.24
C LEU A 37 16.00 -9.93 3.97
N TYR A 38 15.29 -9.89 2.85
CA TYR A 38 15.81 -10.35 1.56
C TYR A 38 17.02 -9.52 1.10
N LEU A 39 16.95 -8.19 1.20
CA LEU A 39 18.06 -7.31 0.88
C LEU A 39 19.27 -7.57 1.79
N LEU A 40 19.06 -7.74 3.10
CA LEU A 40 20.11 -8.11 4.05
C LEU A 40 20.79 -9.42 3.67
N SER A 41 20.01 -10.44 3.27
CA SER A 41 20.55 -11.71 2.79
C SER A 41 21.42 -11.52 1.53
N LEU A 42 20.98 -10.68 0.59
CA LEU A 42 21.76 -10.38 -0.62
C LEU A 42 23.07 -9.64 -0.30
N PHE A 43 23.03 -8.64 0.59
CA PHE A 43 24.24 -7.95 1.05
C PHE A 43 25.25 -8.91 1.70
N TRP A 44 24.76 -9.87 2.49
CA TRP A 44 25.62 -10.88 3.10
C TRP A 44 26.29 -11.79 2.05
N LEU A 45 25.55 -12.25 1.03
CA LEU A 45 26.11 -13.05 -0.05
C LEU A 45 27.11 -12.26 -0.91
N GLN A 46 26.85 -10.97 -1.15
CA GLN A 46 27.77 -10.08 -1.87
C GLN A 46 29.08 -9.91 -1.08
N SER A 47 29.02 -9.71 0.24
CA SER A 47 30.23 -9.60 1.09
C SER A 47 31.10 -10.86 1.05
N LYS A 48 30.52 -12.02 0.76
CA LYS A 48 31.21 -13.31 0.65
C LYS A 48 31.73 -13.56 -0.78
N GLY A 49 31.41 -12.69 -1.75
CA GLY A 49 31.85 -12.80 -3.13
C GLY A 49 31.10 -13.82 -3.99
N PHE A 50 29.96 -14.36 -3.51
CA PHE A 50 29.17 -15.35 -4.25
C PHE A 50 28.27 -14.73 -5.33
N ILE A 51 27.88 -13.46 -5.18
CA ILE A 51 26.96 -12.75 -6.07
C ILE A 51 27.45 -11.32 -6.28
N ASP A 52 27.46 -10.84 -7.53
CA ASP A 52 27.67 -9.44 -7.90
C ASP A 52 26.30 -8.77 -8.12
N ILE A 53 26.01 -7.70 -7.37
CA ILE A 53 24.72 -7.05 -7.41
C ILE A 53 24.73 -5.94 -8.46
N ASN A 54 23.94 -6.10 -9.52
CA ASN A 54 23.74 -5.05 -10.51
C ASN A 54 22.82 -3.94 -9.95
N TRP A 55 23.45 -2.92 -9.38
CA TRP A 55 22.78 -1.74 -8.82
C TRP A 55 21.86 -1.03 -9.83
N THR A 56 22.22 -1.00 -11.11
CA THR A 56 21.41 -0.38 -12.16
C THR A 56 20.10 -1.11 -12.35
N GLN A 57 20.12 -2.45 -12.42
CA GLN A 57 18.89 -3.24 -12.57
C GLN A 57 18.02 -3.19 -11.31
N LEU A 58 18.63 -3.20 -10.12
CA LEU A 58 17.89 -2.98 -8.87
C LEU A 58 17.15 -1.63 -8.87
N TRP A 59 17.81 -0.55 -9.30
CA TRP A 59 17.16 0.76 -9.40
C TRP A 59 15.99 0.77 -10.39
N VAL A 60 16.11 0.04 -11.51
CA VAL A 60 15.02 -0.11 -12.49
C VAL A 60 13.84 -0.86 -11.89
N LEU A 61 14.08 -1.97 -11.19
CA LEU A 61 13.04 -2.74 -10.51
C LEU A 61 12.32 -1.89 -9.45
N VAL A 62 13.08 -1.16 -8.62
CA VAL A 62 12.51 -0.28 -7.61
C VAL A 62 11.66 0.81 -8.27
N LYS A 63 12.16 1.49 -9.31
CA LYS A 63 11.40 2.49 -10.05
C LYS A 63 10.11 1.92 -10.66
N SER A 64 10.18 0.72 -11.22
CA SER A 64 9.01 0.02 -11.79
C SER A 64 7.94 -0.28 -10.74
N LEU A 65 8.35 -0.73 -9.55
CA LEU A 65 7.43 -0.93 -8.42
C LEU A 65 6.78 0.39 -7.99
N PHE A 66 7.56 1.47 -7.86
CA PHE A 66 7.01 2.79 -7.51
C PHE A 66 6.05 3.34 -8.58
N SER A 67 6.35 3.17 -9.87
CA SER A 67 5.44 3.58 -10.95
C SER A 67 4.15 2.75 -10.93
N GLY A 68 4.23 1.44 -10.67
CA GLY A 68 3.04 0.59 -10.57
C GLY A 68 2.16 0.98 -9.38
N VAL A 69 2.75 1.37 -8.26
CA VAL A 69 2.01 1.94 -7.12
C VAL A 69 1.34 3.26 -7.50
N ASP A 70 2.05 4.17 -8.17
CA ASP A 70 1.47 5.46 -8.57
C ASP A 70 0.32 5.29 -9.59
N GLU A 71 0.46 4.37 -10.54
CA GLU A 71 -0.61 4.00 -11.49
C GLU A 71 -1.79 3.33 -10.81
N PHE A 72 -1.55 2.41 -9.86
CA PHE A 72 -2.59 1.78 -9.07
C PHE A 72 -3.34 2.80 -8.22
N VAL A 73 -2.62 3.70 -7.56
CA VAL A 73 -3.18 4.80 -6.79
C VAL A 73 -4.02 5.69 -7.71
N ARG A 74 -3.51 6.12 -8.85
CA ARG A 74 -4.27 6.92 -9.83
C ARG A 74 -5.49 6.16 -10.38
N GLY A 75 -5.39 4.87 -10.62
CA GLY A 75 -6.47 4.00 -11.10
C GLY A 75 -7.57 3.83 -10.07
N ILE A 76 -7.20 3.62 -8.81
CA ILE A 76 -8.11 3.67 -7.66
C ILE A 76 -8.72 5.06 -7.56
N PHE A 77 -7.97 6.14 -7.56
CA PHE A 77 -8.56 7.49 -7.46
C PHE A 77 -9.51 7.83 -8.62
N LYS A 78 -9.30 7.27 -9.81
CA LYS A 78 -10.21 7.43 -10.97
C LYS A 78 -11.48 6.56 -10.89
N THR A 79 -11.37 5.35 -10.32
CA THR A 79 -12.47 4.36 -10.28
C THR A 79 -13.24 4.41 -8.96
N VAL A 80 -12.51 4.59 -7.88
CA VAL A 80 -12.92 4.77 -6.48
C VAL A 80 -13.10 6.26 -6.20
N ALA A 81 -13.87 6.94 -7.07
CA ALA A 81 -14.73 8.04 -6.63
C ALA A 81 -15.86 7.50 -5.71
N PHE A 82 -15.52 6.54 -4.84
CA PHE A 82 -16.38 5.79 -3.97
C PHE A 82 -16.44 6.53 -2.64
N SER A 83 -17.12 7.67 -2.64
CA SER A 83 -17.39 8.51 -1.47
C SER A 83 -16.18 9.08 -0.69
N SER A 84 -16.22 10.37 -0.40
CA SER A 84 -15.31 11.04 0.54
C SER A 84 -15.22 10.34 1.90
N ALA A 85 -16.29 9.65 2.32
CA ALA A 85 -16.34 8.90 3.57
C ALA A 85 -15.40 7.68 3.57
N PHE A 86 -15.30 6.94 2.47
CA PHE A 86 -14.37 5.80 2.38
C PHE A 86 -12.93 6.26 2.45
N SER A 87 -12.55 7.29 1.69
CA SER A 87 -11.17 7.81 1.69
C SER A 87 -10.77 8.37 3.05
N ALA A 88 -11.68 9.06 3.75
CA ALA A 88 -11.46 9.54 5.11
C ALA A 88 -11.30 8.37 6.09
N GLY A 89 -12.18 7.38 6.02
CA GLY A 89 -12.11 6.15 6.82
C GLY A 89 -10.82 5.37 6.57
N PHE A 90 -10.44 5.21 5.30
CA PHE A 90 -9.21 4.54 4.88
C PHE A 90 -7.96 5.24 5.40
N PHE A 91 -7.87 6.56 5.28
CA PHE A 91 -6.71 7.29 5.80
C PHE A 91 -6.59 7.15 7.32
N LEU A 92 -7.70 7.21 8.04
CA LEU A 92 -7.72 7.00 9.49
C LEU A 92 -7.33 5.56 9.86
N GLY A 93 -7.84 4.56 9.13
CA GLY A 93 -7.49 3.15 9.32
C GLY A 93 -6.02 2.88 9.04
N PHE A 94 -5.49 3.46 7.96
CA PHE A 94 -4.09 3.35 7.58
C PHE A 94 -3.15 4.04 8.58
N LYS A 95 -3.59 5.12 9.22
CA LYS A 95 -2.86 5.78 10.31
C LYS A 95 -2.91 4.98 11.61
N ALA A 96 -3.99 4.25 11.86
CA ALA A 96 -4.19 3.46 13.07
C ALA A 96 -3.49 2.08 13.03
N GLY A 97 -3.23 1.54 11.84
CA GLY A 97 -2.43 0.32 11.64
C GLY A 97 -0.93 0.53 11.69
#